data_AF-A0A821BSA1-F1
#
_entry.id   AF-A0A821BSA1-F1
#
_cell.length_a   1.000
_cell.length_b   1.000
_cell.length_c   1.000
_cell.angle_alpha   90.00
_cell.angle_beta   90.00
_cell.angle_gamma   90.00
#
_symmetry.space_group_name_H-M   'P 1'
#
loop_
_entity.id
_entity.type
_entity.pdbx_description
1 polymer ?
#
loop_
_entity_poly.entity_id
_entity_poly.type
_entity_poly.pdbx_seq_one_letter_code
_entity_poly.pdbx_strand_id
1 'polypeptide(L)' 'MKCIALGVVGYWQSRRNRFDLLVTILGIAWIVLNIISMGQNDLQEFSNTFGFTVIILRFFTIAGKH' A
#
# COMPACT_ATOMS: atom_id res chain seq x y z
N MET A 1 -4.78 -15.53 0.55
CA MET A 1 -4.36 -16.94 0.80
C MET A 1 -3.59 -17.16 2.10
N LYS A 2 -2.67 -16.28 2.54
CA LYS A 2 -1.89 -16.57 3.77
C LYS A 2 -2.51 -16.07 5.09
N CYS A 3 -3.36 -15.03 5.09
CA CYS A 3 -4.10 -14.58 6.30
C CYS A 3 -5.00 -15.69 6.87
N ILE A 4 -5.60 -16.49 5.98
CA ILE A 4 -6.54 -17.56 6.32
C ILE A 4 -5.78 -18.81 6.81
N ALA A 5 -4.52 -18.98 6.41
CA ALA A 5 -3.70 -20.15 6.76
C ALA A 5 -2.99 -20.05 8.12
N LEU A 6 -2.81 -18.84 8.68
CA LEU A 6 -2.00 -18.60 9.90
C LEU A 6 -2.78 -17.99 11.07
N GLY A 7 -4.05 -17.62 10.88
CA GLY A 7 -4.80 -16.80 11.83
C GLY A 7 -4.29 -15.35 11.88
N VAL A 8 -5.19 -14.41 12.22
CA VAL A 8 -4.91 -12.95 12.24
C VAL A 8 -3.71 -12.61 13.14
N VAL A 9 -3.48 -13.40 14.19
CA VAL A 9 -2.36 -13.26 15.14
C VAL A 9 -1.03 -13.77 14.55
N GLY A 10 -1.02 -14.90 13.86
CA GLY A 10 0.19 -15.46 13.22
C GLY A 10 0.65 -14.64 12.00
N TYR A 11 -0.29 -14.01 11.30
CA TYR A 11 0.00 -13.08 10.21
C TYR A 11 0.72 -11.81 10.68
N TRP A 12 0.42 -11.37 11.90
CA TRP A 12 1.09 -10.23 12.54
C TRP A 12 2.47 -10.60 13.07
N GLN A 13 2.88 -11.86 13.19
CA GLN A 13 4.19 -12.20 13.78
C GLN A 13 5.38 -11.91 12.84
N SER A 14 5.17 -11.98 11.52
CA SER A 14 6.22 -11.70 10.54
C SER A 14 6.27 -10.22 10.17
N ARG A 15 7.35 -9.53 10.56
CA ARG A 15 7.59 -8.11 10.22
C ARG A 15 7.40 -7.81 8.73
N ARG A 16 7.85 -8.71 7.84
CA ARG A 16 7.73 -8.58 6.37
C ARG A 16 6.28 -8.59 5.88
N ASN A 17 5.43 -9.35 6.57
CA ASN A 17 4.02 -9.46 6.22
C ASN A 17 3.21 -8.24 6.68
N ARG A 18 3.63 -7.58 7.77
CA ARG A 18 3.09 -6.28 8.16
C ARG A 18 3.41 -5.20 7.12
N PHE A 19 4.64 -5.14 6.61
CA PHE A 19 5.02 -4.18 5.57
C PHE A 19 4.23 -4.39 4.27
N ASP A 20 4.08 -5.63 3.83
CA ASP A 20 3.27 -5.97 2.64
C ASP A 20 1.81 -5.53 2.80
N LEU A 21 1.23 -5.75 3.98
CA LEU A 21 -0.14 -5.33 4.32
C LEU A 21 -0.29 -3.81 4.43
N LEU A 22 0.69 -3.10 4.99
CA LEU A 22 0.72 -1.63 5.05
C LEU A 22 0.77 -1.02 3.64
N VAL A 23 1.65 -1.53 2.77
CA VAL A 23 1.76 -1.06 1.38
C VAL A 23 0.45 -1.32 0.62
N THR A 24 -0.21 -2.44 0.87
CA THR A 24 -1.50 -2.76 0.27
C THR A 24 -2.60 -1.79 0.74
N ILE A 25 -2.66 -1.47 2.04
CA ILE A 25 -3.61 -0.48 2.59
C ILE A 25 -3.34 0.91 2.00
N LEU A 26 -2.07 1.33 1.92
CA LEU A 26 -1.68 2.61 1.32
C LEU A 26 -2.06 2.70 -0.16
N GLY A 27 -1.94 1.61 -0.91
CA GLY A 27 -2.38 1.55 -2.31
C GLY A 27 -3.89 1.67 -2.48
N ILE A 28 -4.67 1.04 -1.60
CA ILE A 28 -6.14 1.19 -1.61
C ILE A 28 -6.53 2.62 -1.23
N ALA A 29 -5.89 3.20 -0.22
CA ALA A 29 -6.12 4.58 0.19
C ALA A 29 -5.80 5.57 -0.96
N TRP A 30 -4.72 5.32 -1.71
CA TRP A 30 -4.39 6.11 -2.90
C TRP A 30 -5.47 6.02 -3.98
N ILE A 31 -6.00 4.84 -4.30
CA ILE A 31 -7.07 4.68 -5.31
C ILE A 31 -8.31 5.50 -4.91
N VAL A 32 -8.69 5.46 -3.63
CA VAL A 32 -9.82 6.25 -3.11
C VAL A 32 -9.53 7.75 -3.23
N LEU A 33 -8.34 8.18 -2.84
CA LEU A 33 -7.89 9.57 -2.99
C LEU A 33 -7.88 10.01 -4.45
N ASN A 34 -7.45 9.16 -5.38
CA ASN A 34 -7.39 9.47 -6.82
C ASN A 34 -8.80 9.67 -7.42
N ILE A 35 -9.77 8.85 -7.02
CA ILE A 35 -11.17 9.02 -7.43
C ILE A 35 -11.75 10.32 -6.86
N ILE A 36 -11.46 10.66 -5.60
CA ILE A 36 -11.95 11.90 -4.97
C ILE A 36 -11.28 13.14 -5.58
N SER A 37 -10.00 13.06 -5.94
CA SER A 37 -9.26 14.15 -6.56
C SER A 37 -9.63 14.40 -8.02
N MET A 38 -10.39 13.49 -8.65
CA MET A 38 -10.81 13.60 -10.05
C MET A 38 -11.82 14.75 -10.21
N GLY A 39 -11.30 15.95 -10.48
CA GLY A 39 -12.08 17.19 -10.58
C GLY A 39 -11.50 18.39 -9.83
N GLN A 40 -10.44 18.19 -9.03
CA GLN A 40 -9.83 19.23 -8.21
C GLN A 40 -8.32 19.27 -8.42
N ASN A 41 -7.81 20.30 -9.12
CA ASN A 41 -6.43 20.39 -9.60
C ASN A 41 -5.40 20.33 -8.45
N ASP A 42 -5.65 20.99 -7.33
CA ASP A 42 -4.72 21.01 -6.19
C ASP A 42 -4.56 19.63 -5.52
N LEU A 43 -5.65 18.86 -5.45
CA LEU A 43 -5.63 17.51 -4.87
C LEU A 43 -5.03 16.49 -5.83
N GLN A 44 -4.98 16.80 -7.13
CA GLN A 44 -4.44 15.91 -8.16
C GLN A 44 -2.91 15.83 -8.11
N GLU A 45 -2.20 16.94 -7.89
CA GLU A 45 -0.75 16.89 -7.67
C GLU A 45 -0.39 16.11 -6.41
N PHE A 46 -1.15 16.32 -5.33
CA PHE A 46 -0.96 15.57 -4.08
C PHE A 46 -1.21 14.07 -4.27
N SER A 47 -2.32 13.71 -4.91
CA SER A 47 -2.67 12.33 -5.24
C SER A 47 -1.63 11.67 -6.14
N ASN A 48 -1.06 12.40 -7.10
CA ASN A 48 -0.05 11.88 -8.01
C ASN A 48 1.29 11.61 -7.29
N THR A 49 1.73 12.54 -6.44
CA THR A 49 2.94 12.39 -5.61
C THR A 49 2.79 11.25 -4.60
N PHE A 50 1.61 11.12 -4.00
CA PHE A 50 1.27 10.04 -3.08
C PHE A 50 1.30 8.68 -3.80
N GLY A 51 0.71 8.58 -4.99
CA GLY A 51 0.74 7.38 -5.82
C GLY A 51 2.15 6.93 -6.17
N PHE A 52 3.01 7.87 -6.58
CA PHE A 52 4.41 7.60 -6.89
C PHE A 52 5.16 7.01 -5.68
N THR A 53 4.93 7.56 -4.49
CA THR A 53 5.52 7.08 -3.23
C THR A 53 5.08 5.65 -2.90
N VAL A 54 3.79 5.32 -3.10
CA VAL A 54 3.26 3.97 -2.88
C VAL A 54 3.86 2.94 -3.85
N ILE A 55 4.06 3.31 -5.12
CA ILE A 55 4.67 2.44 -6.12
C ILE A 55 6.14 2.14 -5.74
N ILE A 56 6.90 3.15 -5.32
CA ILE A 56 8.28 2.97 -4.84
C ILE A 56 8.32 2.05 -3.62
N LEU A 57 7.45 2.29 -2.63
CA LEU A 57 7.34 1.44 -1.44
C LEU A 57 7.07 -0.03 -1.83
N ARG A 58 6.20 -0.28 -2.81
CA ARG A 58 5.93 -1.62 -3.33
C ARG A 58 7.15 -2.28 -3.96
N PHE A 59 7.94 -1.52 -4.72
CA PHE A 59 9.20 -2.01 -5.28
C PHE A 59 10.19 -2.42 -4.19
N PHE A 60 10.31 -1.64 -3.11
CA PHE A 60 11.16 -2.00 -1.97
C PHE A 60 10.67 -3.26 -1.25
N THR A 61 9.36 -3.48 -1.13
CA THR A 61 8.82 -4.71 -0.54
C THR A 61 9.15 -5.96 -1.37
N ILE A 62 9.27 -5.82 -2.69
CA ILE A 62 9.69 -6.91 -3.60
C ILE A 62 11.19 -7.16 -3.51
N ALA A 63 12.02 -6.12 -3.37
CA ALA A 63 13.48 -6.23 -3.26
C ALA A 63 13.94 -6.98 -2.00
N GLY A 64 13.23 -6.84 -0.87
CA GLY A 64 13.54 -7.58 0.38
C GLY A 64 13.20 -9.08 0.35
N LYS A 65 12.81 -9.62 -0.80
CA LYS A 65 12.46 -11.03 -1.00
C LYS A 65 13.63 -11.86 -1.55
N HIS A 66 14.74 -11.23 -1.93
CA HIS A 66 15.95 -11.86 -2.45
C HIS A 66 17.04 -12.00 -1.38
#